data_AF-A0A845DAI8-F1
#
_entry.id   AF-A0A845DAI8-F1
#
_cell.length_a   1.000
_cell.length_b   1.000
_cell.length_c   1.000
_cell.angle_alpha   90.00
_cell.angle_beta   90.00
_cell.angle_gamma   90.00
#
_symmetry.space_group_name_H-M   'P 1'
#
loop_
_entity.id
_entity.type
_entity.pdbx_description
1 polymer ?
#
loop_
_entity_poly.entity_id
_entity_poly.type
_entity_poly.pdbx_seq_one_letter_code
_entity_poly.pdbx_strand_id
1 'polypeptide(L)'
;MLETHLTPRAKQNDSEPFNLFGGPSVHVSTEGIKYSGSKLKLLPYILSVVHSLPVKRIFDGFSGTTRVSQTFAKCDYQVIANDLAVWSKVFGECYLKGKKSNQLQEKIDYLNCLKGYEGWFSEHYGGKANGGLSLHSDGKKKIWQIHNTKKLDAIRPEIDKVAESSVEKSILLTSLILALDKVDSTLGHYASYLREWSPRSFNTMKLLMPLIETKSIHHKVMNKNIFQVLHKIKADLSYFDPPYGSNNEKMPPSRVRYASYYHIWKTICLNDEPELAGKTNRRADCNDRVAGSIFEEFKKNTKGKFIALTAIERLIKECPSQYILLSYNNGGRATKEEICAIISKQCKKAQIFSIDYKRNVMSGMRWTHDWTKSNEGKNTEFLFLMEK
;
A
#
# COMPACT_ATOMS: atom_id res chain seq x y z
N MET A 1 12.24 -8.27 -27.02
CA MET A 1 11.45 -8.52 -25.80
C MET A 1 10.85 -9.91 -25.92
N LEU A 2 10.86 -10.68 -24.83
CA LEU A 2 10.17 -11.96 -24.74
C LEU A 2 8.96 -11.81 -23.81
N GLU A 3 7.79 -12.30 -24.21
CA GLU A 3 6.60 -12.28 -23.37
C GLU A 3 6.21 -13.70 -22.95
N THR A 4 5.93 -13.88 -21.66
CA THR A 4 5.49 -15.14 -21.06
C THR A 4 4.12 -14.93 -20.42
N HIS A 5 3.13 -15.67 -20.90
CA HIS A 5 1.78 -15.65 -20.34
C HIS A 5 1.67 -16.64 -19.18
N LEU A 6 1.20 -16.15 -18.04
CA LEU A 6 1.04 -16.92 -16.81
C LEU A 6 -0.43 -16.90 -16.41
N THR A 7 -1.07 -18.07 -16.43
CA THR A 7 -2.40 -18.23 -15.88
C THR A 7 -2.28 -18.59 -14.39
N PRO A 8 -2.97 -17.86 -13.48
CA PRO A 8 -3.06 -18.32 -12.11
C PRO A 8 -3.82 -19.64 -12.09
N ARG A 9 -3.26 -20.64 -11.40
CA ARG A 9 -3.94 -21.92 -11.20
C ARG A 9 -5.27 -21.65 -10.49
N ALA A 10 -6.37 -22.10 -11.10
CA ALA A 10 -7.69 -21.99 -10.49
C ALA A 10 -7.74 -22.92 -9.28
N LYS A 11 -7.99 -22.35 -8.09
CA LYS A 11 -8.13 -23.08 -6.82
C LYS A 11 -6.88 -23.89 -6.41
N GLN A 12 -5.81 -23.21 -6.01
CA GLN A 12 -4.94 -23.75 -4.97
C GLN A 12 -5.27 -23.01 -3.68
N ASN A 13 -5.37 -23.73 -2.56
CA ASN A 13 -5.33 -23.12 -1.24
C ASN A 13 -4.10 -22.20 -1.20
N ASP A 14 -4.18 -21.05 -0.51
CA ASP A 14 -3.05 -20.13 -0.31
C ASP A 14 -1.79 -20.82 0.27
N SER A 15 -1.89 -22.10 0.66
CA SER A 15 -0.87 -22.95 1.23
C SER A 15 0.00 -23.75 0.23
N GLU A 16 -0.27 -23.78 -1.08
CA GLU A 16 0.57 -24.57 -2.00
C GLU A 16 1.81 -23.80 -2.52
N PRO A 17 3.02 -24.36 -2.38
CA PRO A 17 4.25 -23.71 -2.82
C PRO A 17 4.33 -23.50 -4.36
N PHE A 18 4.55 -22.26 -4.83
CA PHE A 18 4.65 -21.90 -6.26
C PHE A 18 6.02 -21.31 -6.65
N ASN A 19 6.61 -21.79 -7.76
CA ASN A 19 7.82 -21.24 -8.40
C ASN A 19 7.67 -21.35 -9.93
N LEU A 20 7.86 -20.25 -10.67
CA LEU A 20 7.68 -20.18 -12.13
C LEU A 20 8.72 -21.01 -12.90
N PHE A 21 9.89 -21.22 -12.31
CA PHE A 21 11.03 -21.84 -12.97
C PHE A 21 11.35 -23.24 -12.42
N GLY A 22 10.39 -23.87 -11.72
CA GLY A 22 10.55 -25.25 -11.21
C GLY A 22 11.49 -25.41 -10.02
N GLY A 23 11.94 -24.31 -9.40
CA GLY A 23 12.77 -24.33 -8.19
C GLY A 23 11.97 -24.54 -6.89
N PRO A 24 12.66 -24.65 -5.74
CA PRO A 24 12.00 -24.74 -4.44
C PRO A 24 11.11 -23.51 -4.23
N SER A 25 9.93 -23.77 -3.72
CA SER A 25 8.85 -22.82 -3.64
C SER A 25 8.71 -22.31 -2.21
N VAL A 26 8.81 -20.99 -2.06
CA VAL A 26 8.88 -20.34 -0.76
C VAL A 26 7.53 -19.71 -0.46
N HIS A 27 6.83 -20.24 0.55
CA HIS A 27 5.63 -19.61 1.07
C HIS A 27 6.03 -18.57 2.13
N VAL A 28 5.79 -17.29 1.85
CA VAL A 28 6.09 -16.20 2.77
C VAL A 28 4.81 -15.56 3.28
N SER A 29 4.57 -15.68 4.59
CA SER A 29 3.49 -14.94 5.24
C SER A 29 3.88 -13.45 5.35
N THR A 30 2.94 -12.56 5.09
CA THR A 30 3.14 -11.11 5.23
C THR A 30 1.97 -10.51 5.99
N GLU A 31 2.15 -9.32 6.56
CA GLU A 31 1.12 -8.58 7.27
C GLU A 31 0.92 -7.18 6.66
N GLY A 32 -0.27 -6.62 6.82
CA GLY A 32 -0.61 -5.31 6.29
C GLY A 32 -2.12 -5.09 6.26
N ILE A 33 -2.52 -3.82 6.24
CA ILE A 33 -3.91 -3.35 6.20
C ILE A 33 -4.62 -3.65 4.87
N LYS A 34 -5.94 -3.44 4.83
CA LYS A 34 -6.69 -3.33 3.57
C LYS A 34 -6.07 -2.24 2.70
N TYR A 35 -5.74 -2.60 1.46
CA TYR A 35 -4.96 -1.74 0.59
C TYR A 35 -5.27 -2.00 -0.89
N SER A 36 -5.84 -1.00 -1.54
CA SER A 36 -5.98 -0.92 -3.00
C SER A 36 -4.60 -0.95 -3.67
N GLY A 37 -4.42 -1.90 -4.58
CA GLY A 37 -3.14 -2.16 -5.25
C GLY A 37 -2.22 -3.14 -4.50
N SER A 38 -2.66 -3.75 -3.39
CA SER A 38 -1.87 -4.74 -2.66
C SER A 38 -1.39 -5.88 -3.57
N LYS A 39 -0.09 -6.13 -3.54
CA LYS A 39 0.59 -7.17 -4.33
C LYS A 39 0.58 -8.55 -3.69
N LEU A 40 -0.23 -8.77 -2.65
CA LEU A 40 -0.29 -10.04 -1.90
C LEU A 40 -0.38 -11.27 -2.81
N LYS A 41 -1.29 -11.27 -3.79
CA LYS A 41 -1.45 -12.41 -4.71
C LYS A 41 -0.38 -12.48 -5.81
N LEU A 42 0.41 -11.42 -6.01
CA LEU A 42 1.53 -11.39 -6.96
C LEU A 42 2.87 -11.75 -6.31
N LEU A 43 2.94 -11.85 -4.98
CA LEU A 43 4.19 -12.13 -4.26
C LEU A 43 4.92 -13.39 -4.77
N PRO A 44 4.24 -14.53 -5.05
CA PRO A 44 4.94 -15.72 -5.56
C PRO A 44 5.60 -15.49 -6.93
N TYR A 45 4.93 -14.74 -7.81
CA TYR A 45 5.44 -14.41 -9.14
C TYR A 45 6.62 -13.43 -9.06
N ILE A 46 6.47 -12.36 -8.28
CA ILE A 46 7.53 -11.36 -8.06
C ILE A 46 8.77 -12.04 -7.47
N LEU A 47 8.59 -12.86 -6.42
CA LEU A 47 9.68 -13.55 -5.77
C LEU A 47 10.36 -14.54 -6.74
N SER A 48 9.58 -15.28 -7.53
CA SER A 48 10.12 -16.22 -8.50
C SER A 48 10.95 -15.56 -9.60
N VAL A 49 10.52 -14.38 -10.09
CA VAL A 49 11.30 -13.59 -11.06
C VAL A 49 12.59 -13.06 -10.46
N VAL A 50 12.57 -12.65 -9.19
CA VAL A 50 13.77 -12.15 -8.51
C VAL A 50 14.75 -13.29 -8.16
N HIS A 51 14.24 -14.45 -7.75
CA HIS A 51 15.06 -15.61 -7.40
C HIS A 51 15.88 -16.18 -8.56
N SER A 52 15.46 -15.95 -9.80
CA SER A 52 16.21 -16.39 -10.99
C SER A 52 17.37 -15.44 -11.35
N LEU A 53 17.55 -14.35 -10.61
CA LEU A 53 18.57 -13.34 -10.85
C LEU A 53 19.68 -13.40 -9.79
N PRO A 54 20.94 -13.08 -10.15
CA PRO A 54 22.07 -13.06 -9.22
C PRO A 54 22.07 -11.77 -8.37
N VAL A 55 21.03 -11.54 -7.58
CA VAL A 55 20.83 -10.30 -6.81
C VAL A 55 20.76 -10.57 -5.32
N LYS A 56 21.26 -9.63 -4.50
CA LYS A 56 21.20 -9.71 -3.03
C LYS A 56 20.58 -8.48 -2.39
N ARG A 57 20.72 -7.33 -3.03
CA ARG A 57 20.23 -6.04 -2.54
C ARG A 57 19.11 -5.54 -3.43
N ILE A 58 17.95 -5.34 -2.83
CA ILE A 58 16.74 -4.94 -3.53
C ILE A 58 16.28 -3.58 -3.02
N PHE A 59 16.01 -2.67 -3.95
CA PHE A 59 15.36 -1.41 -3.67
C PHE A 59 13.87 -1.50 -4.01
N ASP A 60 13.00 -1.40 -3.00
CA ASP A 60 11.56 -1.25 -3.19
C ASP A 60 11.22 0.24 -3.16
N GLY A 61 11.01 0.84 -4.34
CA GLY A 61 10.88 2.29 -4.49
C GLY A 61 9.54 2.88 -4.08
N PHE A 62 8.51 2.02 -3.96
CA PHE A 62 7.12 2.37 -3.65
C PHE A 62 6.53 1.31 -2.71
N SER A 63 7.06 1.24 -1.49
CA SER A 63 6.84 0.08 -0.63
C SER A 63 5.40 -0.11 -0.16
N GLY A 64 4.56 0.94 -0.16
CA GLY A 64 3.15 0.85 0.23
C GLY A 64 2.98 0.19 1.60
N THR A 65 2.16 -0.87 1.70
CA THR A 65 1.99 -1.64 2.95
C THR A 65 3.16 -2.57 3.28
N THR A 66 4.25 -2.50 2.52
CA THR A 66 5.50 -3.26 2.67
C THR A 66 5.38 -4.76 2.41
N ARG A 67 4.28 -5.24 1.82
CA ARG A 67 4.10 -6.68 1.51
C ARG A 67 5.25 -7.24 0.67
N VAL A 68 5.68 -6.52 -0.37
CA VAL A 68 6.80 -6.94 -1.24
C VAL A 68 8.13 -6.85 -0.50
N SER A 69 8.40 -5.72 0.16
CA SER A 69 9.58 -5.54 1.04
C SER A 69 9.72 -6.63 2.11
N GLN A 70 8.62 -6.99 2.79
CA GLN A 70 8.57 -8.08 3.78
C GLN A 70 8.95 -9.41 3.13
N THR A 71 8.39 -9.72 1.96
CA THR A 71 8.71 -10.96 1.23
C THR A 71 10.20 -11.07 0.95
N PHE A 72 10.82 -9.99 0.44
CA PHE A 72 12.26 -9.99 0.16
C PHE A 72 13.10 -10.13 1.43
N ALA A 73 12.76 -9.42 2.51
CA ALA A 73 13.50 -9.55 3.76
C ALA A 73 13.42 -10.96 4.36
N LYS A 74 12.23 -11.58 4.30
CA LYS A 74 12.01 -12.96 4.75
C LYS A 74 12.72 -14.00 3.87
N CYS A 75 13.05 -13.66 2.63
CA CYS A 75 13.86 -14.48 1.72
C CYS A 75 15.35 -14.09 1.69
N ASP A 76 15.86 -13.46 2.76
CA ASP A 76 17.29 -13.17 2.97
C ASP A 76 17.90 -12.16 1.98
N TYR A 77 17.07 -11.34 1.34
CA TYR A 77 17.54 -10.18 0.59
C TYR A 77 17.77 -8.99 1.52
N GLN A 78 18.81 -8.21 1.26
CA GLN A 78 18.94 -6.88 1.85
C GLN A 78 17.95 -5.94 1.17
N VAL A 79 17.05 -5.33 1.95
CA VAL A 79 15.99 -4.48 1.42
C VAL A 79 16.24 -3.01 1.77
N ILE A 80 16.14 -2.15 0.77
CA ILE A 80 16.01 -0.71 0.92
C ILE A 80 14.57 -0.36 0.53
N ALA A 81 13.71 -0.05 1.50
CA ALA A 81 12.32 0.32 1.26
C ALA A 81 12.17 1.85 1.24
N ASN A 82 11.41 2.38 0.29
CA ASN A 82 11.05 3.78 0.19
C ASN A 82 9.59 3.96 -0.19
N ASP A 83 8.95 4.96 0.40
CA ASP A 83 7.65 5.45 -0.06
C ASP A 83 7.49 6.93 0.29
N LEU A 84 6.55 7.61 -0.35
CA LEU A 84 6.19 8.99 0.01
C LEU A 84 5.30 9.05 1.25
N ALA A 85 4.51 8.00 1.52
CA ALA A 85 3.60 7.95 2.65
C ALA A 85 4.32 7.62 3.97
N VAL A 86 4.10 8.45 5.00
CA VAL A 86 4.72 8.27 6.33
C VAL A 86 4.36 6.93 6.98
N TRP A 87 3.12 6.46 6.78
CA TRP A 87 2.66 5.18 7.33
C TRP A 87 3.36 3.98 6.68
N SER A 88 3.86 4.11 5.44
CA SER A 88 4.67 3.07 4.79
C SER A 88 6.04 2.95 5.46
N LYS A 89 6.65 4.08 5.86
CA LYS A 89 7.88 4.07 6.67
C LYS A 89 7.66 3.41 8.02
N VAL A 90 6.55 3.70 8.69
CA VAL A 90 6.19 3.06 9.97
C VAL A 90 6.12 1.53 9.81
N PHE A 91 5.43 1.03 8.78
CA PHE A 91 5.41 -0.40 8.49
C PHE A 91 6.80 -0.94 8.13
N GLY A 92 7.58 -0.22 7.32
CA GLY A 92 8.93 -0.64 6.94
C GLY A 92 9.86 -0.76 8.14
N GLU A 93 9.82 0.21 9.06
CA GLU A 93 10.60 0.16 10.29
C GLU A 93 10.14 -0.99 11.20
N CYS A 94 8.84 -1.22 11.33
CA CYS A 94 8.30 -2.35 12.09
C CYS A 94 8.76 -3.70 11.53
N TYR A 95 8.49 -3.98 10.25
CA TYR A 95 8.69 -5.32 9.70
C TYR A 95 10.12 -5.61 9.24
N LEU A 96 10.89 -4.59 8.84
CA LEU A 96 12.26 -4.79 8.34
C LEU A 96 13.34 -4.54 9.41
N LYS A 97 13.03 -3.78 10.45
CA LYS A 97 14.01 -3.42 11.49
C LYS A 97 13.58 -3.83 12.90
N GLY A 98 12.32 -4.21 13.09
CA GLY A 98 11.77 -4.55 14.39
C GLY A 98 12.39 -5.80 15.01
N LYS A 99 12.40 -5.82 16.34
CA LYS A 99 12.79 -6.98 17.14
C LYS A 99 11.72 -7.21 18.20
N LYS A 100 11.32 -8.46 18.37
CA LYS A 100 10.38 -8.85 19.43
C LYS A 100 11.13 -8.87 20.77
N SER A 101 10.45 -8.43 21.82
CA SER A 101 10.92 -8.55 23.21
C SER A 101 9.71 -8.66 24.15
N ASN A 102 9.93 -9.21 25.34
CA ASN A 102 8.89 -9.30 26.37
C ASN A 102 8.43 -7.91 26.83
N GLN A 103 9.37 -6.97 26.98
CA GLN A 103 9.08 -5.56 27.29
C GLN A 103 8.14 -4.92 26.28
N LEU A 104 8.31 -5.21 24.99
CA LEU A 104 7.42 -4.69 23.96
C LEU A 104 6.02 -5.30 24.04
N GLN A 105 5.92 -6.58 24.40
CA GLN A 105 4.64 -7.23 24.65
C GLN A 105 3.94 -6.63 25.87
N GLU A 106 4.65 -6.39 26.97
CA GLU A 106 4.14 -5.72 28.17
C GLU A 106 3.60 -4.31 27.84
N LYS A 107 4.29 -3.55 26.98
CA LYS A 107 3.80 -2.24 26.50
C LYS A 107 2.51 -2.39 25.70
N ILE A 108 2.40 -3.37 24.81
CA ILE A 108 1.16 -3.65 24.06
C ILE A 108 0.01 -3.98 25.02
N ASP A 109 0.28 -4.79 26.05
CA ASP A 109 -0.73 -5.20 27.03
C ASP A 109 -1.16 -4.02 27.91
N TYR A 110 -0.22 -3.18 28.35
CA TYR A 110 -0.49 -1.91 29.03
C TYR A 110 -1.39 -0.99 28.19
N LEU A 111 -1.04 -0.75 26.91
CA LEU A 111 -1.83 0.09 26.01
C LEU A 111 -3.26 -0.46 25.82
N ASN A 112 -3.42 -1.78 25.74
CA ASN A 112 -4.75 -2.42 25.64
C ASN A 112 -5.64 -2.20 26.89
N CYS A 113 -5.02 -1.97 28.06
CA CYS A 113 -5.70 -1.75 29.34
C CYS A 113 -6.10 -0.30 29.60
N LEU A 114 -5.62 0.65 28.79
CA LEU A 114 -5.94 2.06 28.97
C LEU A 114 -7.45 2.32 28.92
N LYS A 115 -7.93 3.13 29.86
CA LYS A 115 -9.31 3.64 29.84
C LYS A 115 -9.40 4.73 28.76
N GLY A 116 -10.24 4.48 27.76
CA GLY A 116 -10.48 5.43 26.68
C GLY A 116 -11.18 6.72 27.16
N TYR A 117 -10.92 7.82 26.46
CA TYR A 117 -11.58 9.11 26.66
C TYR A 117 -11.97 9.73 25.32
N GLU A 118 -12.90 10.69 25.32
CA GLU A 118 -13.25 11.39 24.07
C GLU A 118 -12.22 12.49 23.80
N GLY A 119 -11.53 12.38 22.66
CA GLY A 119 -10.64 13.41 22.14
C GLY A 119 -10.89 13.65 20.65
N TRP A 120 -9.87 14.15 19.96
CA TRP A 120 -9.94 14.57 18.56
C TRP A 120 -10.41 13.46 17.61
N PHE A 121 -9.96 12.21 17.80
CA PHE A 121 -10.42 11.09 16.95
C PHE A 121 -11.87 10.73 17.22
N SER A 122 -12.30 10.70 18.48
CA SER A 122 -13.70 10.46 18.85
C SER A 122 -14.64 11.51 18.29
N GLU A 123 -14.25 12.78 18.35
CA GLU A 123 -15.03 13.89 17.81
C GLU A 123 -15.22 13.78 16.28
N HIS A 124 -14.13 13.57 15.55
CA HIS A 124 -14.18 13.67 14.10
C HIS A 124 -14.49 12.36 13.38
N TYR A 125 -14.12 11.21 13.95
CA TYR A 125 -14.20 9.90 13.30
C TYR A 125 -15.02 8.86 14.07
N GLY A 126 -15.36 9.14 15.33
CA GLY A 126 -16.16 8.27 16.20
C GLY A 126 -17.66 8.41 15.99
N GLY A 127 -18.36 7.28 15.97
CA GLY A 127 -19.82 7.24 15.84
C GLY A 127 -20.52 6.28 16.80
N LYS A 128 -21.75 6.59 17.17
CA LYS A 128 -22.64 5.71 17.93
C LYS A 128 -23.31 4.74 16.95
N ALA A 129 -23.79 3.61 17.45
CA ALA A 129 -24.40 2.59 16.60
C ALA A 129 -25.65 3.09 15.86
N ASN A 130 -26.40 4.07 16.41
CA ASN A 130 -27.56 4.75 15.79
C ASN A 130 -28.50 3.79 15.01
N GLY A 131 -28.93 2.69 15.63
CA GLY A 131 -29.80 1.70 14.97
C GLY A 131 -29.16 0.98 13.78
N GLY A 132 -27.83 0.88 13.74
CA GLY A 132 -27.05 0.27 12.65
C GLY A 132 -26.48 1.27 11.63
N LEU A 133 -26.81 2.56 11.74
CA LEU A 133 -26.35 3.58 10.79
C LEU A 133 -25.08 4.30 11.27
N SER A 134 -24.12 4.50 10.36
CA SER A 134 -22.90 5.26 10.63
C SER A 134 -23.06 6.77 10.43
N LEU A 135 -24.25 7.21 9.96
CA LEU A 135 -24.59 8.60 9.75
C LEU A 135 -24.94 9.27 11.07
N HIS A 136 -24.39 10.45 11.31
CA HIS A 136 -24.58 11.24 12.52
C HIS A 136 -25.38 12.52 12.26
N SER A 137 -25.74 13.21 13.34
CA SER A 137 -26.49 14.48 13.32
C SER A 137 -25.78 15.60 12.54
N ASP A 138 -24.45 15.53 12.43
CA ASP A 138 -23.62 16.41 11.60
C ASP A 138 -23.74 16.11 10.09
N GLY A 139 -24.55 15.12 9.69
CA GLY A 139 -24.71 14.67 8.31
C GLY A 139 -23.50 13.92 7.76
N LYS A 140 -22.52 13.57 8.61
CA LYS A 140 -21.30 12.87 8.22
C LYS A 140 -21.36 11.41 8.64
N LYS A 141 -20.73 10.56 7.84
CA LYS A 141 -20.54 9.15 8.19
C LYS A 141 -19.28 9.02 9.04
N LYS A 142 -19.32 8.10 10.00
CA LYS A 142 -18.19 7.80 10.87
C LYS A 142 -17.58 6.45 10.48
N ILE A 143 -16.28 6.31 10.72
CA ILE A 143 -15.50 5.15 10.30
C ILE A 143 -15.42 4.09 11.41
N TRP A 144 -15.40 4.52 12.66
CA TRP A 144 -15.26 3.66 13.81
C TRP A 144 -16.36 3.96 14.81
N GLN A 145 -16.76 2.92 15.54
CA GLN A 145 -17.64 3.14 16.68
C GLN A 145 -16.92 3.88 17.80
N ILE A 146 -17.69 4.61 18.60
CA ILE A 146 -17.18 5.57 19.58
C ILE A 146 -16.29 4.91 20.63
N HIS A 147 -16.59 3.66 21.04
CA HIS A 147 -15.75 2.93 22.00
C HIS A 147 -14.34 2.67 21.47
N ASN A 148 -14.18 2.44 20.17
CA ASN A 148 -12.87 2.22 19.55
C ASN A 148 -12.10 3.53 19.39
N THR A 149 -12.77 4.63 19.05
CA THR A 149 -12.12 5.94 18.94
C THR A 149 -11.71 6.51 20.30
N LYS A 150 -12.49 6.26 21.37
CA LYS A 150 -12.06 6.59 22.74
C LYS A 150 -10.79 5.88 23.15
N LYS A 151 -10.65 4.60 22.77
CA LYS A 151 -9.41 3.84 22.98
C LYS A 151 -8.25 4.42 22.15
N LEU A 152 -8.50 4.76 20.88
CA LEU A 152 -7.51 5.41 20.02
C LEU A 152 -7.00 6.73 20.64
N ASP A 153 -7.91 7.59 21.10
CA ASP A 153 -7.57 8.86 21.74
C ASP A 153 -6.67 8.67 22.96
N ALA A 154 -6.87 7.60 23.74
CA ALA A 154 -5.99 7.28 24.87
C ALA A 154 -4.66 6.64 24.46
N ILE A 155 -4.70 5.66 23.55
CA ILE A 155 -3.52 4.85 23.17
C ILE A 155 -2.52 5.68 22.38
N ARG A 156 -2.99 6.50 21.43
CA ARG A 156 -2.07 7.17 20.51
C ARG A 156 -1.06 8.09 21.22
N PRO A 157 -1.44 9.08 22.03
CA PRO A 157 -0.45 9.91 22.73
C PRO A 157 0.41 9.09 23.69
N GLU A 158 -0.13 8.01 24.27
CA GLU A 158 0.64 7.15 25.17
C GLU A 158 1.80 6.42 24.47
N ILE A 159 1.63 6.03 23.20
CA ILE A 159 2.71 5.46 22.38
C ILE A 159 3.93 6.40 22.31
N ASP A 160 3.72 7.73 22.25
CA ASP A 160 4.83 8.69 22.20
C ASP A 160 5.60 8.77 23.52
N LYS A 161 4.98 8.39 24.65
CA LYS A 161 5.61 8.40 25.98
C LYS A 161 6.35 7.10 26.29
N VAL A 162 5.78 5.95 25.91
CA VAL A 162 6.31 4.64 26.30
C VAL A 162 7.35 4.07 25.33
N ALA A 163 7.37 4.54 24.08
CA ALA A 163 8.33 4.06 23.09
C ALA A 163 9.74 4.58 23.35
N GLU A 164 10.72 3.68 23.42
CA GLU A 164 12.12 4.04 23.72
C GLU A 164 12.94 4.35 22.47
N SER A 165 12.46 3.94 21.30
CA SER A 165 13.14 4.16 20.02
C SER A 165 12.16 4.40 18.87
N SER A 166 12.66 4.96 17.76
CA SER A 166 11.82 5.15 16.58
C SER A 166 11.29 3.84 16.00
N VAL A 167 12.08 2.76 16.07
CA VAL A 167 11.67 1.43 15.60
C VAL A 167 10.57 0.87 16.51
N GLU A 168 10.73 0.99 17.82
CA GLU A 168 9.72 0.54 18.78
C GLU A 168 8.41 1.30 18.62
N LYS A 169 8.48 2.63 18.50
CA LYS A 169 7.32 3.48 18.17
C LYS A 169 6.64 2.99 16.89
N SER A 170 7.40 2.66 15.86
CA SER A 170 6.87 2.12 14.61
C SER A 170 6.20 0.75 14.78
N ILE A 171 6.68 -0.11 15.68
CA ILE A 171 6.02 -1.39 16.01
C ILE A 171 4.67 -1.14 16.72
N LEU A 172 4.64 -0.28 17.74
CA LEU A 172 3.42 0.05 18.48
C LEU A 172 2.38 0.73 17.58
N LEU A 173 2.81 1.66 16.71
CA LEU A 173 1.94 2.30 15.71
C LEU A 173 1.40 1.29 14.70
N THR A 174 2.24 0.36 14.23
CA THR A 174 1.80 -0.71 13.33
C THR A 174 0.73 -1.57 13.99
N SER A 175 0.94 -1.96 15.25
CA SER A 175 -0.03 -2.71 16.06
C SER A 175 -1.37 -1.97 16.19
N LEU A 176 -1.31 -0.66 16.51
CA LEU A 176 -2.49 0.21 16.61
C LEU A 176 -3.27 0.28 15.29
N ILE A 177 -2.57 0.52 14.18
CA ILE A 177 -3.19 0.63 12.84
C ILE A 177 -3.85 -0.70 12.44
N LEU A 178 -3.21 -1.84 12.69
CA LEU A 178 -3.78 -3.15 12.42
C LEU A 178 -5.03 -3.43 13.29
N ALA A 179 -5.01 -3.03 14.56
CA ALA A 179 -6.15 -3.15 15.45
C ALA A 179 -7.36 -2.34 14.95
N LEU A 180 -7.12 -1.11 14.47
CA LEU A 180 -8.15 -0.23 13.92
C LEU A 180 -8.68 -0.71 12.57
N ASP A 181 -7.81 -1.20 11.68
CA ASP A 181 -8.22 -1.75 10.39
C ASP A 181 -9.16 -2.95 10.57
N LYS A 182 -9.01 -3.74 11.65
CA LYS A 182 -9.90 -4.87 11.95
C LYS A 182 -11.32 -4.45 12.38
N VAL A 183 -11.52 -3.21 12.82
CA VAL A 183 -12.81 -2.72 13.35
C VAL A 183 -13.36 -1.51 12.59
N ASP A 184 -12.88 -1.23 11.38
CA ASP A 184 -13.35 -0.12 10.56
C ASP A 184 -14.63 -0.45 9.78
N SER A 185 -15.36 0.59 9.38
CA SER A 185 -16.57 0.52 8.54
C SER A 185 -16.33 1.08 7.13
N THR A 186 -15.38 0.45 6.41
CA THR A 186 -15.01 0.85 5.04
C THR A 186 -14.93 -0.33 4.07
N LEU A 187 -14.85 0.00 2.76
CA LEU A 187 -14.55 -0.94 1.68
C LEU A 187 -13.03 -1.07 1.41
N GLY A 188 -12.17 -0.71 2.36
CA GLY A 188 -10.72 -0.82 2.24
C GLY A 188 -9.99 0.45 1.80
N HIS A 189 -10.64 1.61 1.89
CA HIS A 189 -10.02 2.92 1.77
C HIS A 189 -10.81 3.99 2.54
N TYR A 190 -10.19 5.14 2.82
CA TYR A 190 -10.73 6.17 3.71
C TYR A 190 -11.29 7.42 3.00
N ALA A 191 -11.57 7.28 1.70
CA ALA A 191 -12.20 8.34 0.90
C ALA A 191 -13.73 8.32 0.93
N SER A 192 -14.34 7.20 1.32
CA SER A 192 -15.78 7.03 1.53
C SER A 192 -16.03 5.97 2.61
N TYR A 193 -17.10 6.15 3.39
CA TYR A 193 -17.50 5.23 4.46
C TYR A 193 -18.85 4.58 4.16
N LEU A 194 -19.05 3.37 4.67
CA LEU A 194 -20.32 2.64 4.55
C LEU A 194 -21.43 3.40 5.28
N ARG A 195 -22.66 3.37 4.75
CA ARG A 195 -23.83 3.99 5.39
C ARG A 195 -24.28 3.20 6.63
N GLU A 196 -24.22 1.88 6.52
CA GLU A 196 -24.49 0.95 7.62
C GLU A 196 -23.16 0.50 8.22
N TRP A 197 -23.16 0.26 9.53
CA TRP A 197 -22.00 -0.27 10.23
C TRP A 197 -21.65 -1.67 9.70
N SER A 198 -20.38 -1.89 9.40
CA SER A 198 -19.89 -3.24 9.13
C SER A 198 -20.03 -4.09 10.42
N PRO A 199 -20.33 -5.40 10.32
CA PRO A 199 -20.43 -6.26 11.50
C PRO A 199 -19.15 -6.22 12.38
N ARG A 200 -17.98 -6.14 11.74
CA ARG A 200 -16.69 -6.06 12.45
C ARG A 200 -16.50 -4.78 13.27
N SER A 201 -17.20 -3.69 12.94
CA SER A 201 -17.05 -2.41 13.63
C SER A 201 -17.59 -2.41 15.07
N PHE A 202 -18.45 -3.38 15.40
CA PHE A 202 -18.98 -3.58 16.76
C PHE A 202 -17.96 -4.23 17.70
N ASN A 203 -16.91 -4.87 17.16
CA ASN A 203 -15.84 -5.44 17.97
C ASN A 203 -15.04 -4.34 18.67
N THR A 204 -14.39 -4.69 19.77
CA THR A 204 -13.41 -3.82 20.43
C THR A 204 -12.03 -4.02 19.80
N MET A 205 -11.37 -2.93 19.42
CA MET A 205 -9.99 -2.98 18.93
C MET A 205 -9.06 -3.58 19.99
N LYS A 206 -8.10 -4.39 19.52
CA LYS A 206 -7.07 -5.01 20.36
C LYS A 206 -5.74 -4.96 19.63
N LEU A 207 -4.75 -4.32 20.24
CA LEU A 207 -3.37 -4.31 19.77
C LEU A 207 -2.78 -5.71 19.92
N LEU A 208 -2.06 -6.16 18.91
CA LEU A 208 -1.35 -7.44 18.88
C LEU A 208 0.08 -7.21 18.41
N MET A 209 1.03 -8.03 18.86
CA MET A 209 2.39 -8.02 18.34
C MET A 209 2.37 -8.26 16.81
N PRO A 210 2.90 -7.34 15.99
CA PRO A 210 2.99 -7.55 14.54
C PRO A 210 3.84 -8.78 14.20
N LEU A 211 3.66 -9.33 13.00
CA LEU A 211 4.36 -10.53 12.51
C LEU A 211 5.82 -10.24 12.10
N ILE A 212 6.60 -9.78 13.08
CA ILE A 212 8.03 -9.45 12.95
C ILE A 212 8.87 -10.73 12.95
N GLU A 213 9.82 -10.81 12.02
CA GLU A 213 10.89 -11.80 11.99
C GLU A 213 12.22 -11.09 12.19
N THR A 214 12.97 -11.48 13.22
CA THR A 214 14.26 -10.88 13.52
C THR A 214 15.35 -11.59 12.74
N LYS A 215 15.96 -10.88 11.79
CA LYS A 215 17.13 -11.33 11.02
C LYS A 215 18.33 -10.41 11.27
N SER A 216 19.53 -10.90 10.99
CA SER A 216 20.79 -10.15 11.14
C SER A 216 21.06 -9.18 9.98
N ILE A 217 20.38 -9.36 8.84
CA ILE A 217 20.54 -8.52 7.65
C ILE A 217 20.10 -7.08 7.95
N HIS A 218 20.94 -6.12 7.60
CA HIS A 218 20.65 -4.71 7.83
C HIS A 218 19.81 -4.12 6.70
N HIS A 219 18.52 -3.88 6.97
CA HIS A 219 17.59 -3.22 6.06
C HIS A 219 17.58 -1.70 6.24
N LYS A 220 17.25 -0.97 5.17
CA LYS A 220 17.09 0.50 5.19
C LYS A 220 15.65 0.88 4.86
N VAL A 221 15.11 1.87 5.57
CA VAL A 221 13.75 2.38 5.35
C VAL A 221 13.83 3.89 5.16
N MET A 222 13.14 4.39 4.14
CA MET A 222 13.15 5.79 3.72
C MET A 222 11.72 6.30 3.52
N ASN A 223 11.53 7.59 3.75
CA ASN A 223 10.28 8.28 3.45
C ASN A 223 10.58 9.53 2.61
N LYS A 224 10.73 9.35 1.30
CA LYS A 224 11.18 10.40 0.37
C LYS A 224 10.51 10.25 -0.99
N ASN A 225 10.49 11.35 -1.73
CA ASN A 225 10.14 11.30 -3.15
C ASN A 225 11.17 10.45 -3.90
N ILE A 226 10.71 9.53 -4.75
CA ILE A 226 11.55 8.59 -5.49
C ILE A 226 12.69 9.30 -6.25
N PHE A 227 12.40 10.41 -6.93
CA PHE A 227 13.38 11.14 -7.74
C PHE A 227 14.44 11.87 -6.89
N GLN A 228 14.23 12.05 -5.59
CA GLN A 228 15.23 12.59 -4.68
C GLN A 228 16.25 11.53 -4.22
N VAL A 229 15.94 10.25 -4.40
CA VAL A 229 16.72 9.15 -3.81
C VAL A 229 17.37 8.25 -4.84
N LEU A 230 16.81 8.11 -6.05
CA LEU A 230 17.27 7.16 -7.08
C LEU A 230 18.79 7.14 -7.26
N HIS A 231 19.41 8.31 -7.44
CA HIS A 231 20.86 8.43 -7.68
C HIS A 231 21.75 8.01 -6.47
N LYS A 232 21.18 7.91 -5.27
CA LYS A 232 21.88 7.50 -4.04
C LYS A 232 21.71 6.02 -3.73
N ILE A 233 20.84 5.32 -4.46
CA ILE A 233 20.54 3.91 -4.21
C ILE A 233 21.65 3.03 -4.78
N LYS A 234 22.16 2.13 -3.94
CA LYS A 234 23.07 1.05 -4.33
C LYS A 234 22.34 -0.28 -4.14
N ALA A 235 21.68 -0.74 -5.19
CA ALA A 235 20.94 -1.99 -5.22
C ALA A 235 21.25 -2.74 -6.53
N ASP A 236 21.10 -4.05 -6.49
CA ASP A 236 21.33 -4.90 -7.66
C ASP A 236 20.05 -4.94 -8.52
N LEU A 237 18.88 -4.93 -7.84
CA LEU A 237 17.55 -4.82 -8.45
C LEU A 237 16.71 -3.71 -7.81
N SER A 238 15.99 -2.95 -8.64
CA SER A 238 14.92 -2.05 -8.18
C SER A 238 13.55 -2.60 -8.54
N TYR A 239 12.69 -2.80 -7.53
CA TYR A 239 11.27 -3.07 -7.70
C TYR A 239 10.49 -1.76 -7.69
N PHE A 240 9.64 -1.57 -8.70
CA PHE A 240 8.76 -0.41 -8.80
C PHE A 240 7.30 -0.83 -8.99
N ASP A 241 6.45 -0.27 -8.14
CA ASP A 241 4.99 -0.37 -8.22
C ASP A 241 4.38 1.03 -7.95
N PRO A 242 4.62 2.01 -8.84
CA PRO A 242 4.15 3.37 -8.61
C PRO A 242 2.62 3.41 -8.59
N PRO A 243 2.00 4.33 -7.84
CA PRO A 243 0.56 4.53 -7.94
C PRO A 243 0.21 5.00 -9.36
N TYR A 244 -0.82 4.41 -9.97
CA TYR A 244 -1.25 4.76 -11.32
C TYR A 244 -2.70 5.23 -11.33
N GLY A 245 -2.96 6.26 -12.14
CA GLY A 245 -4.31 6.73 -12.42
C GLY A 245 -5.05 5.74 -13.33
N SER A 246 -6.36 5.64 -13.16
CA SER A 246 -7.21 4.84 -14.07
C SER A 246 -7.24 5.44 -15.48
N ASN A 247 -7.23 4.59 -16.50
CA ASN A 247 -7.39 4.94 -17.92
C ASN A 247 -8.84 5.20 -18.36
N ASN A 248 -9.83 5.15 -17.46
CA ASN A 248 -11.22 5.32 -17.86
C ASN A 248 -11.51 6.77 -18.29
N GLU A 249 -11.53 6.99 -19.60
CA GLU A 249 -11.77 8.27 -20.28
C GLU A 249 -13.15 8.88 -20.00
N LYS A 250 -14.14 8.05 -19.63
CA LYS A 250 -15.50 8.50 -19.31
C LYS A 250 -15.65 9.03 -17.88
N MET A 251 -14.62 8.92 -17.04
CA MET A 251 -14.70 9.40 -15.66
C MET A 251 -14.07 10.78 -15.48
N PRO A 252 -14.77 11.74 -14.84
CA PRO A 252 -14.24 13.07 -14.64
C PRO A 252 -12.92 13.04 -13.87
N PRO A 253 -12.00 13.98 -14.16
CA PRO A 253 -10.64 14.02 -13.60
C PRO A 253 -10.58 14.29 -12.08
N SER A 254 -11.71 14.51 -11.40
CA SER A 254 -11.79 14.78 -9.96
C SER A 254 -11.71 13.51 -9.08
N ARG A 255 -10.91 12.52 -9.48
CA ARG A 255 -10.71 11.33 -8.65
C ARG A 255 -9.73 11.63 -7.53
N VAL A 256 -10.19 11.25 -6.33
CA VAL A 256 -9.41 11.07 -5.11
C VAL A 256 -8.09 10.36 -5.42
N ARG A 257 -6.98 11.06 -5.19
CA ARG A 257 -5.61 10.54 -5.36
C ARG A 257 -5.24 9.56 -4.26
N TYR A 258 -4.18 8.78 -4.49
CA TYR A 258 -3.68 7.78 -3.54
C TYR A 258 -3.51 8.30 -2.11
N ALA A 259 -2.94 9.51 -1.96
CA ALA A 259 -2.71 10.15 -0.67
C ALA A 259 -4.00 10.33 0.15
N SER A 260 -5.11 10.60 -0.52
CA SER A 260 -6.43 10.75 0.11
C SER A 260 -7.05 9.42 0.54
N TYR A 261 -6.68 8.29 -0.06
CA TYR A 261 -7.24 6.99 0.34
C TYR A 261 -6.76 6.53 1.72
N TYR A 262 -5.57 6.96 2.16
CA TYR A 262 -4.94 6.51 3.41
C TYR A 262 -4.55 7.67 4.33
N HIS A 263 -5.23 8.80 4.18
CA HIS A 263 -4.97 10.03 4.93
C HIS A 263 -5.04 9.82 6.45
N ILE A 264 -5.95 8.97 6.93
CA ILE A 264 -6.15 8.74 8.36
C ILE A 264 -4.94 8.08 9.02
N TRP A 265 -4.24 7.19 8.30
CA TRP A 265 -3.00 6.58 8.78
C TRP A 265 -1.86 7.58 8.89
N LYS A 266 -1.85 8.61 8.03
CA LYS A 266 -0.91 9.74 8.18
C LYS A 266 -1.19 10.48 9.49
N THR A 267 -2.46 10.77 9.80
CA THR A 267 -2.84 11.41 11.08
C THR A 267 -2.43 10.59 12.28
N ILE A 268 -2.72 9.27 12.27
CA ILE A 268 -2.30 8.39 13.37
C ILE A 268 -0.78 8.33 13.48
N CYS A 269 -0.02 8.24 12.38
CA CYS A 269 1.44 8.18 12.48
C CYS A 269 2.04 9.50 13.02
N LEU A 270 1.53 10.64 12.55
CA LEU A 270 2.03 11.97 12.92
C LEU A 270 1.53 12.43 14.30
N ASN A 271 0.43 11.84 14.81
CA ASN A 271 -0.25 12.31 16.02
C ASN A 271 -0.59 13.80 15.96
N ASP A 272 -1.06 14.24 14.79
CA ASP A 272 -1.44 15.63 14.56
C ASP A 272 -2.96 15.78 14.47
N GLU A 273 -3.41 17.03 14.52
CA GLU A 273 -4.83 17.42 14.45
C GLU A 273 -5.02 18.33 13.23
N PRO A 274 -4.93 17.78 12.01
CA PRO A 274 -4.94 18.59 10.79
C PRO A 274 -6.31 19.21 10.52
N GLU A 275 -6.33 20.29 9.76
CA GLU A 275 -7.58 20.80 9.19
C GLU A 275 -8.27 19.73 8.32
N LEU A 276 -9.59 19.61 8.50
CA LEU A 276 -10.42 18.58 7.89
C LEU A 276 -11.36 19.17 6.83
N ALA A 277 -11.52 18.46 5.72
CA ALA A 277 -12.37 18.87 4.62
C ALA A 277 -13.27 17.73 4.09
N GLY A 278 -14.45 18.12 3.60
CA GLY A 278 -15.41 17.23 2.94
C GLY A 278 -16.20 16.30 3.87
N LYS A 279 -17.06 15.47 3.27
CA LYS A 279 -18.03 14.63 4.00
C LYS A 279 -17.41 13.48 4.81
N THR A 280 -16.16 13.14 4.53
CA THR A 280 -15.41 12.06 5.21
C THR A 280 -14.35 12.58 6.15
N ASN A 281 -14.30 13.90 6.40
CA ASN A 281 -13.29 14.52 7.24
C ASN A 281 -11.88 14.12 6.80
N ARG A 282 -11.54 14.35 5.52
CA ARG A 282 -10.17 14.08 5.03
C ARG A 282 -9.25 15.21 5.43
N ARG A 283 -7.96 14.92 5.63
CA ARG A 283 -6.96 15.97 5.80
C ARG A 283 -6.96 16.92 4.60
N ALA A 284 -7.05 18.23 4.84
CA ALA A 284 -7.03 19.25 3.79
C ALA A 284 -5.75 19.19 2.94
N ASP A 285 -4.62 18.87 3.58
CA ASP A 285 -3.30 18.72 2.96
C ASP A 285 -3.14 17.45 2.08
N CYS A 286 -4.11 16.53 2.11
CA CYS A 286 -4.13 15.34 1.27
C CYS A 286 -5.02 15.49 0.02
N ASN A 287 -5.59 16.69 -0.21
CA ASN A 287 -6.42 16.95 -1.38
C ASN A 287 -5.62 16.82 -2.69
N ASP A 288 -6.31 16.48 -3.77
CA ASP A 288 -5.75 16.13 -5.07
C ASP A 288 -4.91 17.25 -5.70
N ARG A 289 -5.17 18.50 -5.33
CA ARG A 289 -4.40 19.69 -5.77
C ARG A 289 -3.05 19.84 -5.05
N VAL A 290 -2.89 19.20 -3.90
CA VAL A 290 -1.74 19.40 -2.99
C VAL A 290 -0.83 18.17 -2.95
N ALA A 291 -1.42 16.96 -2.89
CA ALA A 291 -0.68 15.72 -2.63
C ALA A 291 -0.74 14.68 -3.77
N GLY A 292 -0.99 15.12 -5.01
CA GLY A 292 -1.05 14.23 -6.17
C GLY A 292 0.32 13.64 -6.53
N SER A 293 0.36 12.33 -6.82
CA SER A 293 1.55 11.71 -7.41
C SER A 293 1.65 12.04 -8.90
N ILE A 294 2.87 12.35 -9.37
CA ILE A 294 3.15 12.56 -10.80
C ILE A 294 2.83 11.31 -11.65
N PHE A 295 2.89 10.12 -11.03
CA PHE A 295 2.54 8.84 -11.67
C PHE A 295 1.03 8.63 -11.83
N GLU A 296 0.20 9.41 -11.11
CA GLU A 296 -1.25 9.39 -11.26
C GLU A 296 -1.75 10.48 -12.22
N GLU A 297 -0.89 11.39 -12.69
CA GLU A 297 -1.29 12.58 -13.43
C GLU A 297 -2.08 12.25 -14.71
N PHE A 298 -3.22 12.94 -14.86
CA PHE A 298 -4.13 12.74 -15.98
C PHE A 298 -3.86 13.70 -17.15
N LYS A 299 -3.15 14.80 -16.88
CA LYS A 299 -2.79 15.79 -17.90
C LYS A 299 -1.74 15.25 -18.85
N LYS A 300 -1.83 15.71 -20.10
CA LYS A 300 -0.80 15.54 -21.13
C LYS A 300 0.15 16.74 -21.10
N ASN A 301 1.40 16.51 -21.47
CA ASN A 301 2.37 17.56 -21.68
C ASN A 301 2.14 18.27 -23.05
N THR A 302 2.95 19.28 -23.35
CA THR A 302 2.88 20.05 -24.61
C THR A 302 3.08 19.20 -25.88
N LYS A 303 3.63 17.99 -25.75
CA LYS A 303 3.82 17.03 -26.85
C LYS A 303 2.69 15.99 -26.94
N GLY A 304 1.59 16.18 -26.20
CA GLY A 304 0.45 15.26 -26.21
C GLY A 304 0.66 13.94 -25.45
N LYS A 305 1.79 13.77 -24.75
CA LYS A 305 2.12 12.55 -23.97
C LYS A 305 1.64 12.71 -22.53
N PHE A 306 1.10 11.65 -21.93
CA PHE A 306 0.72 11.69 -20.51
C PHE A 306 1.93 12.00 -19.61
N ILE A 307 1.75 12.87 -18.63
CA ILE A 307 2.80 13.22 -17.66
C ILE A 307 3.23 11.97 -16.87
N ALA A 308 2.27 11.11 -16.49
CA ALA A 308 2.54 9.83 -15.82
C ALA A 308 3.49 8.93 -16.64
N LEU A 309 3.28 8.82 -17.96
CA LEU A 309 4.15 8.04 -18.84
C LEU A 309 5.57 8.63 -18.92
N THR A 310 5.67 9.97 -18.90
CA THR A 310 6.97 10.67 -18.84
C THR A 310 7.68 10.42 -17.50
N ALA A 311 6.93 10.31 -16.40
CA ALA A 311 7.49 9.97 -15.10
C ALA A 311 8.01 8.53 -15.04
N ILE A 312 7.30 7.56 -15.65
CA ILE A 312 7.78 6.18 -15.80
C ILE A 312 9.07 6.15 -16.64
N GLU A 313 9.09 6.86 -17.76
CA GLU A 313 10.27 6.98 -18.61
C GLU A 313 11.48 7.53 -17.85
N ARG A 314 11.27 8.57 -17.03
CA ARG A 314 12.30 9.14 -16.17
C ARG A 314 12.77 8.17 -15.10
N LEU A 315 11.83 7.44 -14.48
CA LEU A 315 12.11 6.47 -13.42
C LEU A 315 13.03 5.35 -13.91
N ILE A 316 12.74 4.78 -15.09
CA ILE A 316 13.58 3.72 -15.70
C ILE A 316 14.95 4.30 -16.07
N LYS A 317 14.98 5.49 -16.68
CA LYS A 317 16.22 6.14 -17.10
C LYS A 317 17.17 6.42 -15.94
N GLU A 318 16.67 7.05 -14.87
CA GLU A 318 17.47 7.50 -13.71
C GLU A 318 17.78 6.38 -12.70
N CYS A 319 17.12 5.22 -12.80
CA CYS A 319 17.39 4.09 -11.90
C CYS A 319 18.80 3.52 -12.14
N PRO A 320 19.69 3.47 -11.12
CA PRO A 320 21.07 3.01 -11.29
C PRO A 320 21.22 1.49 -11.22
N SER A 321 20.21 0.76 -10.75
CA SER A 321 20.26 -0.70 -10.59
C SER A 321 20.41 -1.41 -11.94
N GLN A 322 21.17 -2.51 -11.95
CA GLN A 322 21.35 -3.36 -13.14
C GLN A 322 20.02 -3.96 -13.60
N TYR A 323 19.21 -4.43 -12.65
CA TYR A 323 17.90 -4.98 -12.92
C TYR A 323 16.79 -4.05 -12.43
N ILE A 324 15.70 -3.96 -13.20
CA ILE A 324 14.48 -3.27 -12.81
C ILE A 324 13.31 -4.22 -12.99
N LEU A 325 12.47 -4.37 -11.96
CA LEU A 325 11.21 -5.08 -12.03
C LEU A 325 10.06 -4.10 -11.81
N LEU A 326 9.35 -3.76 -12.88
CA LEU A 326 8.20 -2.86 -12.83
C LEU A 326 6.90 -3.67 -12.82
N SER A 327 6.08 -3.51 -11.78
CA SER A 327 4.71 -4.01 -11.73
C SER A 327 3.75 -2.96 -12.28
N TYR A 328 2.85 -3.36 -13.17
CA TYR A 328 1.88 -2.43 -13.74
C TYR A 328 0.61 -3.13 -14.24
N ASN A 329 -0.55 -2.54 -13.97
CA ASN A 329 -1.85 -3.09 -14.35
C ASN A 329 -2.37 -2.47 -15.66
N ASN A 330 -3.05 -3.27 -16.50
CA ASN A 330 -3.64 -2.82 -17.77
C ASN A 330 -4.73 -1.72 -17.66
N GLY A 331 -5.27 -1.48 -16.46
CA GLY A 331 -6.18 -0.38 -16.14
C GLY A 331 -5.50 0.97 -15.88
N GLY A 332 -4.17 1.01 -15.87
CA GLY A 332 -3.39 2.24 -15.73
C GLY A 332 -3.34 3.09 -17.01
N ARG A 333 -3.03 4.38 -16.87
CA ARG A 333 -3.00 5.36 -17.99
C ARG A 333 -1.96 5.08 -19.07
N ALA A 334 -0.76 4.65 -18.68
CA ALA A 334 0.25 4.19 -19.63
C ALA A 334 -0.16 2.81 -20.17
N THR A 335 -0.23 2.66 -21.49
CA THR A 335 -0.52 1.34 -22.08
C THR A 335 0.70 0.44 -22.03
N LYS A 336 0.48 -0.87 -22.18
CA LYS A 336 1.58 -1.85 -22.28
C LYS A 336 2.51 -1.49 -23.43
N GLU A 337 1.97 -1.13 -24.59
CA GLU A 337 2.74 -0.80 -25.80
C GLU A 337 3.61 0.43 -25.58
N GLU A 338 3.09 1.45 -24.90
CA GLU A 338 3.84 2.66 -24.54
C GLU A 338 5.00 2.35 -23.56
N ILE A 339 4.76 1.50 -22.57
CA ILE A 339 5.79 1.05 -21.62
C ILE A 339 6.84 0.23 -22.36
N CYS A 340 6.43 -0.73 -23.20
CA CYS A 340 7.34 -1.50 -24.06
C CYS A 340 8.21 -0.59 -24.93
N ALA A 341 7.63 0.44 -25.54
CA ALA A 341 8.37 1.39 -26.37
C ALA A 341 9.43 2.19 -25.57
N ILE A 342 9.15 2.50 -24.30
CA ILE A 342 10.14 3.10 -23.39
C ILE A 342 11.26 2.10 -23.10
N ILE A 343 10.90 0.87 -22.73
CA ILE A 343 11.86 -0.17 -22.34
C ILE A 343 12.82 -0.50 -23.49
N SER A 344 12.30 -0.68 -24.71
CA SER A 344 13.12 -0.96 -25.90
C SER A 344 14.19 0.11 -26.19
N LYS A 345 13.96 1.36 -25.75
CA LYS A 345 14.89 2.47 -25.97
C LYS A 345 15.97 2.60 -24.91
N GLN A 346 15.75 2.01 -23.73
CA GLN A 346 16.56 2.29 -22.54
C GLN A 346 17.24 1.06 -21.93
N CYS A 347 16.79 -0.15 -22.28
CA CYS A 347 17.25 -1.39 -21.66
C CYS A 347 17.78 -2.35 -22.72
N LYS A 348 18.83 -3.12 -22.38
CA LYS A 348 19.44 -4.10 -23.28
C LYS A 348 18.54 -5.30 -23.51
N LYS A 349 17.92 -5.78 -22.43
CA LYS A 349 17.02 -6.94 -22.45
C LYS A 349 15.79 -6.67 -21.61
N ALA A 350 14.67 -7.24 -22.03
CA ALA A 350 13.44 -7.19 -21.26
C ALA A 350 12.60 -8.44 -21.48
N GLN A 351 12.00 -8.90 -20.39
CA GLN A 351 11.03 -9.98 -20.33
C GLN A 351 9.74 -9.47 -19.69
N ILE A 352 8.59 -9.88 -20.23
CA ILE A 352 7.28 -9.48 -19.75
C ILE A 352 6.56 -10.72 -19.25
N PHE A 353 6.09 -10.68 -18.01
CA PHE A 353 5.23 -11.71 -17.45
C PHE A 353 3.81 -11.15 -17.33
N SER A 354 2.86 -11.78 -18.02
CA SER A 354 1.45 -11.36 -18.05
C SER A 354 0.63 -12.30 -17.16
N ILE A 355 0.01 -11.77 -16.10
CA ILE A 355 -0.71 -12.53 -15.08
C ILE A 355 -2.20 -12.15 -15.12
N ASP A 356 -3.05 -13.09 -15.54
CA ASP A 356 -4.50 -12.87 -15.63
C ASP A 356 -5.16 -12.90 -14.25
N TYR A 357 -5.91 -11.86 -13.84
CA TYR A 357 -6.52 -11.84 -12.51
C TYR A 357 -8.06 -11.95 -12.56
N LYS A 358 -8.65 -12.87 -11.77
CA LYS A 358 -10.10 -12.86 -11.52
C LYS A 358 -10.47 -11.67 -10.64
N ARG A 359 -11.39 -10.83 -11.11
CA ARG A 359 -11.90 -9.62 -10.45
C ARG A 359 -12.23 -9.86 -8.97
N ASN A 360 -11.75 -8.97 -8.08
CA ASN A 360 -12.21 -8.92 -6.68
C ASN A 360 -13.70 -8.51 -6.65
N VAL A 361 -14.47 -9.11 -5.74
CA VAL A 361 -15.92 -8.92 -5.56
C VAL A 361 -16.36 -7.45 -5.51
N MET A 362 -15.51 -6.54 -5.02
CA MET A 362 -15.76 -5.08 -5.02
C MET A 362 -15.92 -4.45 -6.42
N SER A 363 -15.41 -5.07 -7.48
CA SER A 363 -15.62 -4.59 -8.86
C SER A 363 -16.97 -5.02 -9.47
N GLY A 364 -17.72 -5.87 -8.74
CA GLY A 364 -19.06 -6.33 -9.09
C GLY A 364 -20.21 -5.57 -8.42
N MET A 365 -19.94 -4.75 -7.38
CA MET A 365 -20.95 -3.87 -6.79
C MET A 365 -21.12 -2.63 -7.67
N ARG A 366 -22.12 -2.68 -8.56
CA ARG A 366 -22.43 -1.64 -9.56
C ARG A 366 -23.88 -1.19 -9.42
N TRP A 367 -24.11 0.13 -9.42
CA TRP A 367 -25.48 0.70 -9.38
C TRP A 367 -26.03 1.07 -10.76
N THR A 368 -25.20 1.39 -11.78
CA THR A 368 -25.66 1.63 -13.17
C THR A 368 -24.61 1.26 -14.24
N HIS A 369 -25.07 0.89 -15.44
CA HIS A 369 -24.25 0.46 -16.60
C HIS A 369 -23.76 1.62 -17.49
N ASP A 370 -24.15 2.86 -17.19
CA ASP A 370 -24.02 3.99 -18.14
C ASP A 370 -22.59 4.52 -18.30
N TRP A 371 -21.66 4.11 -17.41
CA TRP A 371 -20.32 4.72 -17.28
C TRP A 371 -19.16 3.83 -17.75
N THR A 372 -19.46 2.70 -18.42
CA THR A 372 -18.44 1.74 -18.90
C THR A 372 -18.44 1.60 -20.43
N LYS A 373 -17.31 1.23 -21.03
CA LYS A 373 -17.27 0.73 -22.43
C LYS A 373 -17.87 -0.68 -22.43
N SER A 374 -18.57 -1.06 -23.49
CA SER A 374 -19.30 -2.34 -23.64
C SER A 374 -18.42 -3.60 -23.68
N ASN A 375 -17.09 -3.46 -23.62
CA ASN A 375 -16.11 -4.55 -23.54
C ASN A 375 -15.01 -4.20 -22.54
N GLU A 376 -15.22 -4.46 -21.25
CA GLU A 376 -14.14 -4.41 -20.28
C GLU A 376 -13.41 -5.77 -20.28
N GLY A 377 -12.24 -5.81 -20.93
CA GLY A 377 -11.35 -6.99 -20.93
C GLY A 377 -10.94 -7.45 -19.53
N LYS A 378 -10.33 -8.63 -19.45
CA LYS A 378 -9.78 -9.17 -18.19
C LYS A 378 -8.77 -8.17 -17.57
N ASN A 379 -8.79 -8.02 -16.25
CA ASN A 379 -7.74 -7.27 -15.54
C ASN A 379 -6.46 -8.12 -15.59
N THR A 380 -5.41 -7.58 -16.20
CA THR A 380 -4.13 -8.27 -16.36
C THR A 380 -3.06 -7.43 -15.68
N GLU A 381 -2.28 -8.08 -14.81
CA GLU A 381 -1.10 -7.53 -14.17
C GLU A 381 0.13 -7.90 -14.99
N PHE A 382 1.01 -6.94 -15.25
CA PHE A 382 2.26 -7.15 -15.96
C PHE A 382 3.44 -6.95 -15.01
N LEU A 383 4.40 -7.86 -15.07
CA LEU A 383 5.73 -7.67 -14.50
C LEU A 383 6.72 -7.50 -15.66
N PHE A 384 7.29 -6.31 -15.78
CA PHE A 384 8.34 -6.00 -16.74
C PHE A 384 9.70 -6.14 -16.06
N LEU A 385 10.39 -7.25 -16.35
CA LEU A 385 11.77 -7.43 -15.94
C LEU A 385 12.69 -6.82 -17.01
N MET A 386 13.57 -5.91 -16.59
CA MET A 386 14.49 -5.19 -17.45
C MET A 386 15.93 -5.37 -16.96
N GLU A 387 16.86 -5.49 -17.90
CA GLU A 387 18.31 -5.45 -17.66
C GLU A 387 18.89 -4.22 -18.39
N LYS A 388 19.59 -3.34 -17.66
CA LYS A 388 20.19 -2.11 -18.19
C LYS A 388 21.52 -2.32 -18.91
#